data_AF-A0A410M9N5-F1
#
_entry.id   AF-A0A410M9N5-F1
#
_cell.length_a   1.000
_cell.length_b   1.000
_cell.length_c   1.000
_cell.angle_alpha   90.00
_cell.angle_beta   90.00
_cell.angle_gamma   90.00
#
_symmetry.space_group_name_H-M   'P 1'
#
loop_
_entity.id
_entity.type
_entity.pdbx_description
1 polymer ?
#
loop_
_entity_poly.entity_id
_entity_poly.type
_entity_poly.pdbx_seq_one_letter_code
_entity_poly.pdbx_strand_id
1 'polypeptide(L)'
;MILDCAVIGGGPAGLNASLVLGRSRRTTVLFDDDNPRNSVTTESHGFLTRDGMNPAELRGIGRNELTNYPDVKIEKQRVKNVMKEKRMFTIETDTGEVFRAKKVVLASGLKEKLPNINNLTQFYGTSLFSCPFCDGWELRDLPLVVIAENSRALHMAKLVYNWTSNLVICTNGSFNIPTHEMKTLKEKGMDIYEQKISSLNGENGYLKHITFEDGSSVAREGGFIIPEMEQASHIGEDLGCELTDQGAIKTDDFGRTNVEGVYACGDTSLIAPSQLIIAAAEGSKAAIGVNAAMVEEAFKKTDHEKEKDMNKNCKQDHTGNLRKKVEYLDSDERKEQFSPESLLELLPIKNTDDILDVGAGTGFLTIPAAKKTDGMVYALDIDPKILQIANSKASTENLENVRTIQGEMKDLPLADDSIDIVMASLVLHEIKPLSETLQLIHQVIKENGYFACVELEVEEQPNQNHPRISSIIMEEELNKAGFKVRKKLHPTESIYVLIAQKQNISIE
;
A
#
# COMPACT_ATOMS: atom_id res chain seq x y z
N MET A 1 -30.96 0.14 -12.01
CA MET A 1 -30.06 1.31 -11.82
C MET A 1 -28.63 0.77 -11.73
N ILE A 2 -27.64 1.45 -12.31
CA ILE A 2 -26.23 1.03 -12.18
C ILE A 2 -25.65 1.76 -10.98
N LEU A 3 -25.06 1.01 -10.05
CA LEU A 3 -24.42 1.54 -8.86
C LEU A 3 -23.03 2.08 -9.21
N ASP A 4 -22.60 3.11 -8.49
CA ASP A 4 -21.20 3.51 -8.51
C ASP A 4 -20.36 2.47 -7.77
N CYS A 5 -20.82 2.01 -6.60
CA CYS A 5 -20.13 1.00 -5.81
C CYS A 5 -21.10 0.02 -5.15
N ALA A 6 -20.74 -1.27 -5.15
CA ALA A 6 -21.32 -2.27 -4.25
C ALA A 6 -20.33 -2.53 -3.11
N VAL A 7 -20.77 -2.44 -1.87
CA VAL A 7 -19.96 -2.75 -0.68
C VAL A 7 -20.49 -4.04 -0.08
N ILE A 8 -19.64 -5.05 0.07
CA ILE A 8 -20.03 -6.40 0.48
C ILE A 8 -19.52 -6.64 1.90
N GLY A 9 -20.44 -6.57 2.87
CA GLY A 9 -20.19 -6.77 4.31
C GLY A 9 -20.50 -5.52 5.14
N GLY A 10 -21.43 -5.62 6.10
CA GLY A 10 -21.88 -4.51 6.94
C GLY A 10 -21.24 -4.42 8.32
N GLY A 11 -19.95 -4.77 8.41
CA GLY A 11 -19.10 -4.49 9.57
C GLY A 11 -18.56 -3.05 9.57
N PRO A 12 -17.67 -2.67 10.52
CA PRO A 12 -17.10 -1.31 10.59
C PRO A 12 -16.44 -0.84 9.30
N ALA A 13 -15.74 -1.75 8.59
CA ALA A 13 -15.12 -1.45 7.31
C ALA A 13 -16.14 -1.05 6.24
N GLY A 14 -17.14 -1.89 5.97
CA GLY A 14 -18.14 -1.61 4.95
C GLY A 14 -19.11 -0.48 5.31
N LEU A 15 -19.45 -0.32 6.60
CA LEU A 15 -20.25 0.81 7.08
C LEU A 15 -19.50 2.12 6.85
N ASN A 16 -18.22 2.20 7.24
CA ASN A 16 -17.46 3.44 7.09
C ASN A 16 -17.10 3.73 5.61
N ALA A 17 -16.87 2.68 4.80
CA ALA A 17 -16.72 2.83 3.36
C ALA A 17 -17.98 3.43 2.72
N SER A 18 -19.15 2.87 3.04
CA SER A 18 -20.45 3.37 2.58
C SER A 18 -20.71 4.80 3.04
N LEU A 19 -20.32 5.15 4.27
CA LEU A 19 -20.48 6.51 4.81
C LEU A 19 -19.69 7.53 3.99
N VAL A 20 -18.40 7.25 3.74
CA VAL A 20 -17.53 8.14 2.96
C VAL A 20 -17.97 8.23 1.50
N LEU A 21 -18.41 7.12 0.90
CA LEU A 21 -18.97 7.11 -0.46
C LEU A 21 -20.27 7.91 -0.57
N GLY A 22 -21.17 7.77 0.42
CA GLY A 22 -22.41 8.56 0.51
C GLY A 22 -22.14 10.05 0.62
N ARG A 23 -21.20 10.46 1.46
CA ARG A 23 -20.72 11.84 1.55
C ARG A 23 -20.10 12.36 0.25
N SER A 24 -19.52 11.45 -0.53
CA SER A 24 -18.98 11.72 -1.86
C SER A 24 -20.03 11.67 -2.97
N ARG A 25 -21.32 11.54 -2.61
CA ARG A 25 -22.47 11.49 -3.53
C ARG A 25 -22.38 10.34 -4.54
N ARG A 26 -21.85 9.19 -4.11
CA ARG A 26 -21.80 7.96 -4.92
C ARG A 26 -23.02 7.10 -4.65
N THR A 27 -23.70 6.68 -5.71
CA THR A 27 -24.81 5.73 -5.62
C THR A 27 -24.26 4.38 -5.15
N THR A 28 -24.52 4.01 -3.90
CA THR A 28 -23.87 2.91 -3.22
C THR A 28 -24.90 1.96 -2.61
N VAL A 29 -24.68 0.66 -2.74
CA VAL A 29 -25.44 -0.35 -1.99
C VAL A 29 -24.49 -1.12 -1.10
N LEU A 30 -24.80 -1.15 0.20
CA LEU A 30 -24.16 -1.99 1.20
C LEU A 30 -24.96 -3.29 1.34
N PHE A 31 -24.34 -4.42 1.08
CA PHE A 31 -24.90 -5.74 1.31
C PHE A 31 -24.43 -6.30 2.64
N ASP A 32 -25.36 -6.79 3.45
CA ASP A 32 -25.07 -7.31 4.79
C ASP A 32 -26.06 -8.41 5.17
N ASP A 33 -25.57 -9.60 5.51
CA ASP A 33 -26.37 -10.75 5.96
C ASP A 33 -26.54 -10.80 7.49
N ASP A 34 -26.08 -9.76 8.19
CA ASP A 34 -26.20 -9.56 9.63
C ASP A 34 -25.49 -10.62 10.49
N ASN A 35 -24.41 -11.21 9.95
CA ASN A 35 -23.61 -12.22 10.64
C ASN A 35 -22.20 -11.71 11.00
N PRO A 36 -22.04 -10.72 11.90
CA PRO A 36 -20.73 -10.17 12.23
C PRO A 36 -19.91 -11.15 13.07
N ARG A 37 -18.59 -11.15 12.84
CA ARG A 37 -17.61 -11.98 13.55
C ARG A 37 -17.66 -11.84 15.07
N ASN A 38 -17.86 -10.62 15.57
CA ASN A 38 -17.94 -10.31 17.00
C ASN A 38 -19.38 -10.40 17.56
N SER A 39 -20.30 -11.10 16.89
CA SER A 39 -21.66 -11.36 17.44
C SER A 39 -21.66 -12.18 18.73
N VAL A 40 -20.59 -12.92 18.99
CA VAL A 40 -20.44 -13.79 20.16
C VAL A 40 -20.08 -13.05 21.45
N THR A 41 -19.69 -11.77 21.39
CA THR A 41 -19.33 -10.95 22.56
C THR A 41 -20.40 -9.89 22.87
N THR A 42 -20.49 -9.48 24.13
CA THR A 42 -21.46 -8.50 24.63
C THR A 42 -20.96 -7.06 24.54
N GLU A 43 -19.66 -6.85 24.60
CA GLU A 43 -19.01 -5.54 24.63
C GLU A 43 -17.85 -5.49 23.62
N SER A 44 -17.48 -4.29 23.20
CA SER A 44 -16.33 -4.07 22.33
C SER A 44 -15.51 -2.89 22.82
N HIS A 45 -14.19 -3.08 22.93
CA HIS A 45 -13.26 -2.11 23.49
C HIS A 45 -12.23 -1.65 22.45
N GLY A 46 -11.53 -0.56 22.75
CA GLY A 46 -10.48 0.00 21.91
C GLY A 46 -10.98 0.85 20.74
N PHE A 47 -12.28 1.10 20.63
CA PHE A 47 -12.84 2.04 19.66
C PHE A 47 -13.06 3.40 20.32
N LEU A 48 -12.26 4.42 19.97
CA LEU A 48 -12.35 5.75 20.57
C LEU A 48 -13.79 6.29 20.50
N THR A 49 -14.27 6.85 21.62
CA THR A 49 -15.67 7.31 21.86
C THR A 49 -16.73 6.21 22.01
N ARG A 50 -16.40 4.95 21.74
CA ARG A 50 -17.33 3.80 21.77
C ARG A 50 -16.79 2.61 22.58
N ASP A 51 -15.84 2.87 23.48
CA ASP A 51 -15.25 1.85 24.34
C ASP A 51 -16.31 1.27 25.29
N GLY A 52 -16.45 -0.07 25.31
CA GLY A 52 -17.48 -0.80 26.05
C GLY A 52 -18.85 -0.86 25.35
N MET A 53 -18.97 -0.39 24.11
CA MET A 53 -20.24 -0.43 23.39
C MET A 53 -20.57 -1.85 22.92
N ASN A 54 -21.85 -2.22 23.00
CA ASN A 54 -22.33 -3.46 22.41
C ASN A 54 -22.10 -3.48 20.88
N PRO A 55 -21.51 -4.55 20.30
CA PRO A 55 -21.25 -4.64 18.87
C PRO A 55 -22.45 -4.37 17.95
N ALA A 56 -23.63 -4.85 18.34
CA ALA A 56 -24.86 -4.67 17.56
C ALA A 56 -25.35 -3.23 17.62
N GLU A 57 -25.21 -2.57 18.77
CA GLU A 57 -25.53 -1.15 18.92
C GLU A 57 -24.61 -0.28 18.06
N LEU A 58 -23.29 -0.54 18.07
CA LEU A 58 -22.32 0.17 17.25
C LEU A 58 -22.68 0.07 15.75
N ARG A 59 -22.99 -1.13 15.27
CA ARG A 59 -23.46 -1.34 13.89
C ARG A 59 -24.79 -0.66 13.62
N GLY A 60 -25.72 -0.68 14.57
CA GLY A 60 -27.01 0.03 14.48
C GLY A 60 -26.83 1.53 14.29
N ILE A 61 -25.93 2.15 15.06
CA ILE A 61 -25.58 3.58 14.92
C ILE A 61 -25.00 3.84 13.53
N GLY A 62 -24.01 3.05 13.10
CA GLY A 62 -23.41 3.22 11.77
C GLY A 62 -24.44 3.10 10.63
N ARG A 63 -25.35 2.12 10.71
CA ARG A 63 -26.47 1.98 9.75
C ARG A 63 -27.39 3.20 9.77
N ASN A 64 -27.69 3.75 10.95
CA ASN A 64 -28.52 4.94 11.08
C ASN A 64 -27.85 6.18 10.48
N GLU A 65 -26.53 6.34 10.63
CA GLU A 65 -25.79 7.44 10.01
C GLU A 65 -25.90 7.43 8.48
N LEU A 66 -25.91 6.24 7.86
CA LEU A 66 -26.08 6.09 6.41
C LEU A 66 -27.43 6.62 5.90
N THR A 67 -28.47 6.65 6.74
CA THR A 67 -29.81 7.15 6.36
C THR A 67 -29.83 8.64 6.01
N ASN A 68 -28.82 9.40 6.44
CA ASN A 68 -28.66 10.80 6.07
C ASN A 68 -28.21 11.00 4.61
N TYR A 69 -27.83 9.93 3.91
CA TYR A 69 -27.30 9.97 2.54
C TYR A 69 -28.25 9.23 1.59
N PRO A 70 -29.08 9.94 0.80
CA PRO A 70 -30.16 9.31 0.00
C PRO A 70 -29.66 8.38 -1.11
N ASP A 71 -28.40 8.54 -1.54
CA ASP A 71 -27.75 7.73 -2.56
C ASP A 71 -27.15 6.43 -1.99
N VAL A 72 -27.22 6.20 -0.68
CA VAL A 72 -26.75 4.98 -0.01
C VAL A 72 -27.95 4.14 0.40
N LYS A 73 -27.93 2.86 0.03
CA LYS A 73 -28.93 1.87 0.45
C LYS A 73 -28.26 0.70 1.15
N ILE A 74 -29.01 0.06 2.04
CA ILE A 74 -28.59 -1.16 2.73
C ILE A 74 -29.51 -2.27 2.28
N GLU A 75 -28.94 -3.32 1.69
CA GLU A 75 -29.62 -4.55 1.36
C GLU A 75 -29.25 -5.61 2.38
N LYS A 76 -30.26 -6.10 3.12
CA LYS A 76 -30.08 -7.12 4.17
C LYS A 76 -30.03 -8.52 3.55
N GLN A 77 -29.06 -8.76 2.69
CA GLN A 77 -28.93 -9.98 1.90
C GLN A 77 -27.48 -10.41 1.78
N ARG A 78 -27.26 -11.71 1.65
CA ARG A 78 -25.94 -12.27 1.39
C ARG A 78 -25.64 -12.18 -0.10
N VAL A 79 -24.48 -11.63 -0.45
CA VAL A 79 -23.96 -11.75 -1.82
C VAL A 79 -23.41 -13.15 -2.01
N LYS A 80 -23.92 -13.83 -3.02
CA LYS A 80 -23.52 -15.20 -3.38
C LYS A 80 -22.39 -15.20 -4.40
N ASN A 81 -22.45 -14.32 -5.39
CA ASN A 81 -21.48 -14.28 -6.47
C ASN A 81 -21.27 -12.85 -6.99
N VAL A 82 -20.05 -12.56 -7.45
CA VAL A 82 -19.71 -11.32 -8.14
C VAL A 82 -18.92 -11.67 -9.39
N MET A 83 -19.42 -11.26 -10.55
CA MET A 83 -18.77 -11.50 -11.83
C MET A 83 -18.32 -10.19 -12.46
N LYS A 84 -17.07 -10.14 -12.94
CA LYS A 84 -16.57 -9.00 -13.71
C LYS A 84 -17.05 -9.07 -15.16
N GLU A 85 -17.82 -8.07 -15.58
CA GLU A 85 -18.33 -7.89 -16.95
C GLU A 85 -17.70 -6.65 -17.60
N LYS A 86 -16.60 -6.83 -18.34
CA LYS A 86 -15.85 -5.74 -18.99
C LYS A 86 -15.41 -4.66 -17.99
N ARG A 87 -16.19 -3.58 -17.85
CA ARG A 87 -15.92 -2.41 -17.00
C ARG A 87 -16.88 -2.30 -15.80
N MET A 88 -17.70 -3.32 -15.56
CA MET A 88 -18.69 -3.37 -14.48
C MET A 88 -18.66 -4.73 -13.80
N PHE A 89 -19.42 -4.84 -12.72
CA PHE A 89 -19.61 -6.06 -11.96
C PHE A 89 -21.10 -6.37 -11.87
N THR A 90 -21.43 -7.65 -11.99
CA THR A 90 -22.76 -8.19 -11.71
C THR A 90 -22.70 -8.86 -10.34
N ILE A 91 -23.60 -8.47 -9.44
CA ILE A 91 -23.68 -8.94 -8.06
C ILE A 91 -24.97 -9.75 -7.94
N GLU A 92 -24.86 -11.05 -7.65
CA GLU A 92 -25.99 -11.95 -7.41
C GLU A 92 -26.12 -12.21 -5.91
N THR A 93 -27.30 -11.96 -5.35
CA THR A 93 -27.62 -12.28 -3.96
C THR A 93 -28.18 -13.70 -3.82
N ASP A 94 -28.23 -14.20 -2.60
CA ASP A 94 -28.81 -15.50 -2.28
C ASP A 94 -30.32 -15.60 -2.58
N THR A 95 -31.03 -14.47 -2.60
CA THR A 95 -32.43 -14.37 -3.02
C THR A 95 -32.62 -14.42 -4.54
N GLY A 96 -31.52 -14.41 -5.31
CA GLY A 96 -31.51 -14.40 -6.78
C GLY A 96 -31.66 -13.00 -7.39
N GLU A 97 -31.63 -11.94 -6.57
CA GLU A 97 -31.63 -10.57 -7.08
C GLU A 97 -30.27 -10.23 -7.69
N VAL A 98 -30.30 -9.40 -8.73
CA VAL A 98 -29.11 -9.05 -9.52
C VAL A 98 -28.92 -7.54 -9.57
N PHE A 99 -27.76 -7.10 -9.11
CA PHE A 99 -27.33 -5.71 -9.12
C PHE A 99 -26.16 -5.53 -10.07
N ARG A 100 -25.94 -4.30 -10.52
CA ARG A 100 -24.78 -3.93 -11.33
C ARG A 100 -24.05 -2.76 -10.72
N ALA A 101 -22.73 -2.85 -10.57
CA ALA A 101 -21.89 -1.79 -10.03
C ALA A 101 -20.66 -1.52 -10.90
N LYS A 102 -20.15 -0.29 -10.88
CA LYS A 102 -18.88 0.05 -11.55
C LYS A 102 -17.67 -0.43 -10.73
N LYS A 103 -17.79 -0.38 -9.40
CA LYS A 103 -16.74 -0.76 -8.43
C LYS A 103 -17.32 -1.69 -7.35
N VAL A 104 -16.46 -2.48 -6.73
CA VAL A 104 -16.81 -3.38 -5.62
C VAL A 104 -15.82 -3.20 -4.48
N VAL A 105 -16.31 -3.09 -3.25
CA VAL A 105 -15.52 -3.13 -2.02
C VAL A 105 -15.86 -4.41 -1.26
N LEU A 106 -14.85 -5.25 -1.03
CA LEU A 106 -14.93 -6.49 -0.26
C LEU A 106 -14.60 -6.19 1.21
N ALA A 107 -15.59 -6.30 2.06
CA ALA A 107 -15.52 -6.02 3.50
C ALA A 107 -16.22 -7.12 4.31
N SER A 108 -16.20 -8.36 3.80
CA SER A 108 -16.93 -9.50 4.37
C SER A 108 -16.31 -10.03 5.67
N GLY A 109 -15.09 -9.62 5.99
CA GLY A 109 -14.34 -10.07 7.15
C GLY A 109 -13.82 -11.50 7.01
N LEU A 110 -13.48 -12.08 8.16
CA LEU A 110 -12.98 -13.44 8.31
C LEU A 110 -13.93 -14.25 9.19
N LYS A 111 -13.73 -15.57 9.17
CA LYS A 111 -14.34 -16.53 10.08
C LYS A 111 -13.25 -17.29 10.83
N GLU A 112 -13.44 -17.46 12.12
CA GLU A 112 -12.61 -18.36 12.91
C GLU A 112 -12.99 -19.82 12.70
N LYS A 113 -11.96 -20.64 12.49
CA LYS A 113 -12.01 -22.07 12.72
C LYS A 113 -11.34 -22.38 14.04
N LEU A 114 -12.17 -22.73 15.02
CA LEU A 114 -11.76 -23.00 16.40
C LEU A 114 -11.17 -24.43 16.51
N PRO A 115 -10.26 -24.67 17.47
CA PRO A 115 -9.75 -26.01 17.77
C PRO A 115 -10.88 -27.00 18.05
N ASN A 116 -10.69 -28.26 17.66
CA ASN A 116 -11.68 -29.31 17.88
C ASN A 116 -11.65 -29.80 19.34
N ILE A 117 -12.24 -28.99 20.22
CA ILE A 117 -12.34 -29.26 21.67
C ILE A 117 -13.82 -29.26 22.07
N ASN A 118 -14.23 -30.30 22.80
CA ASN A 118 -15.62 -30.45 23.23
C ASN A 118 -16.09 -29.22 24.04
N ASN A 119 -17.27 -28.71 23.70
CA ASN A 119 -17.94 -27.56 24.32
C ASN A 119 -17.24 -26.20 24.18
N LEU A 120 -16.16 -26.07 23.40
CA LEU A 120 -15.40 -24.82 23.29
C LEU A 120 -16.24 -23.62 22.88
N THR A 121 -17.16 -23.80 21.93
CA THR A 121 -18.02 -22.72 21.43
C THR A 121 -18.94 -22.12 22.49
N GLN A 122 -19.19 -22.80 23.61
CA GLN A 122 -19.99 -22.28 24.72
C GLN A 122 -19.25 -21.21 25.52
N PHE A 123 -17.92 -21.21 25.48
CA PHE A 123 -17.07 -20.28 26.23
C PHE A 123 -16.51 -19.15 25.36
N TYR A 124 -16.44 -19.37 24.05
CA TYR A 124 -15.89 -18.40 23.10
C TYR A 124 -16.77 -17.16 22.97
N GLY A 125 -16.21 -15.99 23.27
CA GLY A 125 -16.92 -14.71 23.35
C GLY A 125 -17.45 -14.35 24.75
N THR A 126 -17.25 -15.22 25.76
CA THR A 126 -17.68 -14.95 27.15
C THR A 126 -16.53 -15.04 28.14
N SER A 127 -15.76 -16.14 28.12
CA SER A 127 -14.57 -16.31 28.97
C SER A 127 -13.33 -16.74 28.19
N LEU A 128 -13.50 -17.17 26.94
CA LEU A 128 -12.41 -17.42 26.01
C LEU A 128 -12.51 -16.46 24.82
N PHE A 129 -11.41 -15.81 24.48
CA PHE A 129 -11.36 -14.81 23.41
C PHE A 129 -10.19 -15.05 22.47
N SER A 130 -10.05 -14.28 21.40
CA SER A 130 -8.93 -14.41 20.47
C SER A 130 -7.96 -13.23 20.48
N CYS A 131 -8.37 -12.08 21.04
CA CYS A 131 -7.58 -10.86 21.04
C CYS A 131 -7.35 -10.34 22.47
N PRO A 132 -6.11 -10.35 22.98
CA PRO A 132 -5.82 -9.85 24.32
C PRO A 132 -6.00 -8.33 24.44
N PHE A 133 -5.88 -7.59 23.35
CA PHE A 133 -6.13 -6.14 23.35
C PHE A 133 -7.61 -5.77 23.41
N CYS A 134 -8.51 -6.69 23.08
CA CYS A 134 -9.95 -6.48 23.15
C CYS A 134 -10.51 -6.83 24.53
N ASP A 135 -10.10 -7.97 25.09
CA ASP A 135 -10.76 -8.59 26.25
C ASP A 135 -9.80 -8.82 27.44
N GLY A 136 -8.52 -8.43 27.30
CA GLY A 136 -7.51 -8.64 28.34
C GLY A 136 -7.75 -7.80 29.60
N TRP A 137 -8.32 -6.60 29.46
CA TRP A 137 -8.61 -5.75 30.62
C TRP A 137 -9.67 -6.41 31.51
N GLU A 138 -10.75 -6.93 30.94
CA GLU A 138 -11.84 -7.59 31.65
C GLU A 138 -11.37 -8.88 32.34
N LEU A 139 -10.35 -9.54 31.78
CA LEU A 139 -9.74 -10.77 32.31
C LEU A 139 -8.50 -10.56 33.20
N ARG A 140 -8.11 -9.31 33.49
CA ARG A 140 -6.88 -9.01 34.25
C ARG A 140 -6.88 -9.65 35.64
N ASP A 141 -5.70 -10.01 36.11
CA ASP A 141 -5.45 -10.66 37.41
C ASP A 141 -6.09 -12.05 37.63
N LEU A 142 -6.92 -12.54 36.70
CA LEU A 142 -7.53 -13.87 36.78
C LEU A 142 -6.54 -14.99 36.40
N PRO A 143 -6.82 -16.25 36.81
CA PRO A 143 -6.12 -17.43 36.32
C PRO A 143 -6.50 -17.72 34.86
N LEU A 144 -5.61 -17.40 33.91
CA LEU A 144 -5.90 -17.50 32.47
C LEU A 144 -5.19 -18.67 31.78
N VAL A 145 -5.74 -19.09 30.64
CA VAL A 145 -5.12 -20.06 29.71
C VAL A 145 -4.84 -19.42 28.35
N VAL A 146 -3.77 -19.84 27.68
CA VAL A 146 -3.61 -19.71 26.22
C VAL A 146 -3.74 -21.10 25.60
N ILE A 147 -4.77 -21.30 24.77
CA ILE A 147 -5.00 -22.54 24.00
C ILE A 147 -4.60 -22.29 22.56
N ALA A 148 -3.62 -23.05 22.06
CA ALA A 148 -3.15 -22.90 20.70
C ALA A 148 -2.55 -24.19 20.16
N GLU A 149 -2.77 -24.47 18.87
CA GLU A 149 -2.27 -25.68 18.21
C GLU A 149 -1.02 -25.42 17.34
N ASN A 150 -0.40 -24.26 17.49
CA ASN A 150 0.77 -23.83 16.72
C ASN A 150 1.71 -22.94 17.55
N SER A 151 2.92 -22.70 17.03
CA SER A 151 4.00 -21.96 17.72
C SER A 151 3.64 -20.51 18.11
N ARG A 152 2.57 -19.92 17.55
CA ARG A 152 2.10 -18.57 17.96
C ARG A 152 1.64 -18.53 19.41
N ALA A 153 1.38 -19.67 20.05
CA ALA A 153 1.09 -19.78 21.48
C ALA A 153 2.08 -19.00 22.35
N LEU A 154 3.37 -19.06 22.01
CA LEU A 154 4.46 -18.47 22.78
C LEU A 154 4.42 -16.94 22.72
N HIS A 155 4.13 -16.41 21.53
CA HIS A 155 3.96 -14.98 21.35
C HIS A 155 2.70 -14.49 22.08
N MET A 156 1.58 -15.20 21.94
CA MET A 156 0.33 -14.86 22.63
C MET A 156 0.49 -14.88 24.15
N ALA A 157 1.13 -15.91 24.73
CA ALA A 157 1.36 -15.99 26.16
C ALA A 157 2.22 -14.82 26.69
N LYS A 158 3.27 -14.43 25.95
CA LYS A 158 4.09 -13.26 26.30
C LYS A 158 3.28 -11.96 26.29
N LEU A 159 2.33 -11.80 25.35
CA LEU A 159 1.43 -10.64 25.32
C LEU A 159 0.45 -10.67 26.49
N VAL A 160 -0.24 -11.79 26.71
CA VAL A 160 -1.25 -11.97 27.78
C VAL A 160 -0.64 -11.76 29.16
N TYR A 161 0.65 -12.06 29.34
CA TYR A 161 1.38 -11.81 30.59
C TYR A 161 1.28 -10.36 31.10
N ASN A 162 1.02 -9.40 30.21
CA ASN A 162 0.79 -8.00 30.57
C ASN A 162 -0.44 -7.81 31.50
N TRP A 163 -1.46 -8.66 31.40
CA TRP A 163 -2.70 -8.57 32.19
C TRP A 163 -2.73 -9.53 33.38
N THR A 164 -1.99 -10.63 33.33
CA THR A 164 -1.86 -11.56 34.46
C THR A 164 -0.60 -12.41 34.35
N SER A 165 0.07 -12.65 35.48
CA SER A 165 1.15 -13.64 35.55
C SER A 165 0.66 -15.05 35.87
N ASN A 166 -0.63 -15.21 36.25
CA ASN A 166 -1.23 -16.51 36.56
C ASN A 166 -1.74 -17.18 35.27
N LEU A 167 -0.80 -17.55 34.41
CA LEU A 167 -1.04 -17.97 33.04
C LEU A 167 -0.53 -19.39 32.79
N VAL A 168 -1.33 -20.21 32.11
CA VAL A 168 -0.89 -21.52 31.61
C VAL A 168 -1.04 -21.60 30.10
N ILE A 169 -0.21 -22.43 29.46
CA ILE A 169 -0.28 -22.67 28.02
C ILE A 169 -0.73 -24.11 27.81
N CYS A 170 -1.76 -24.32 26.99
CA CYS A 170 -2.21 -25.63 26.56
C CYS A 170 -2.01 -25.79 25.06
N THR A 171 -1.16 -26.74 24.63
CA THR A 171 -0.84 -26.94 23.21
C THR A 171 -1.83 -27.86 22.48
N ASN A 172 -2.77 -28.43 23.23
CA ASN A 172 -3.74 -29.42 22.76
C ASN A 172 -3.11 -30.63 22.04
N GLY A 173 -1.87 -31.01 22.42
CA GLY A 173 -1.17 -32.13 21.78
C GLY A 173 -0.68 -31.88 20.35
N SER A 174 -0.73 -30.63 19.88
CA SER A 174 -0.46 -30.32 18.46
C SER A 174 0.98 -29.89 18.17
N PHE A 175 1.72 -29.41 19.18
CA PHE A 175 3.13 -29.09 19.02
C PHE A 175 3.89 -29.13 20.36
N ASN A 176 5.20 -29.32 20.27
CA ASN A 176 6.12 -29.27 21.41
C ASN A 176 6.80 -27.90 21.46
N ILE A 177 6.95 -27.34 22.66
CA ILE A 177 7.65 -26.06 22.85
C ILE A 177 9.17 -26.33 22.90
N PRO A 178 10.00 -25.58 22.14
CA PRO A 178 11.45 -25.73 22.22
C PRO A 178 11.98 -25.59 23.65
N THR A 179 12.93 -26.43 24.05
CA THR A 179 13.42 -26.52 25.44
C THR A 179 13.87 -25.17 26.03
N HIS A 180 14.49 -24.32 25.21
CA HIS A 180 14.94 -23.00 25.63
C HIS A 180 13.77 -22.04 25.94
N GLU A 181 12.69 -22.10 25.17
CA GLU A 181 11.47 -21.31 25.43
C GLU A 181 10.72 -21.85 26.65
N MET A 182 10.63 -23.17 26.82
CA MET A 182 10.04 -23.78 28.01
C MET A 182 10.70 -23.29 29.29
N LYS A 183 12.04 -23.21 29.32
CA LYS A 183 12.79 -22.71 30.47
C LYS A 183 12.39 -21.27 30.80
N THR A 184 12.35 -20.40 29.78
CA THR A 184 12.00 -18.99 29.94
C THR A 184 10.57 -18.82 30.47
N LEU A 185 9.62 -19.61 29.97
CA LEU A 185 8.22 -19.57 30.42
C LEU A 185 8.06 -20.06 31.87
N LYS A 186 8.76 -21.14 32.23
CA LYS A 186 8.77 -21.65 33.61
C LYS A 186 9.39 -20.66 34.59
N GLU A 187 10.46 -19.96 34.22
CA GLU A 187 11.06 -18.90 35.03
C GLU A 187 10.10 -17.72 35.27
N LYS A 188 9.10 -17.54 34.41
CA LYS A 188 8.01 -16.57 34.56
C LYS A 188 6.78 -17.12 35.27
N GLY A 189 6.83 -18.36 35.76
CA GLY A 189 5.74 -19.01 36.48
C GLY A 189 4.63 -19.56 35.59
N MET A 190 4.88 -19.75 34.29
CA MET A 190 3.89 -20.28 33.35
C MET A 190 4.06 -21.78 33.18
N ASP A 191 3.06 -22.54 33.60
CA ASP A 191 3.00 -23.98 33.33
C ASP A 191 2.56 -24.25 31.89
N ILE A 192 3.09 -25.35 31.35
CA ILE A 192 2.83 -25.80 29.98
C ILE A 192 2.22 -27.19 30.06
N TYR A 193 1.06 -27.34 29.41
CA TYR A 193 0.33 -28.59 29.25
C TYR A 193 0.37 -28.99 27.77
N GLU A 194 1.11 -30.05 27.47
CA GLU A 194 1.22 -30.58 26.10
C GLU A 194 0.16 -31.65 25.82
N GLN A 195 -0.64 -32.04 26.81
CA GLN A 195 -1.71 -33.03 26.66
C GLN A 195 -2.84 -32.51 25.78
N LYS A 196 -3.54 -33.43 25.12
CA LYS A 196 -4.82 -33.13 24.46
C LYS A 196 -5.88 -32.75 25.48
N ILE A 197 -6.63 -31.71 25.16
CA ILE A 197 -7.79 -31.27 25.95
C ILE A 197 -8.98 -32.13 25.57
N SER A 198 -9.58 -32.79 26.56
CA SER A 198 -10.80 -33.58 26.38
C SER A 198 -12.05 -32.70 26.40
N SER A 199 -12.14 -31.74 27.33
CA SER A 199 -13.30 -30.85 27.45
C SER A 199 -12.99 -29.57 28.22
N LEU A 200 -13.80 -28.54 27.95
CA LEU A 200 -13.87 -27.31 28.73
C LEU A 200 -15.13 -27.35 29.61
N ASN A 201 -14.98 -26.97 30.88
CA ASN A 201 -16.02 -27.14 31.88
C ASN A 201 -16.28 -25.83 32.64
N GLY A 202 -17.56 -25.52 32.81
CA GLY A 202 -18.03 -24.29 33.43
C GLY A 202 -19.52 -24.11 33.25
N GLU A 203 -20.03 -22.96 33.65
CA GLU A 203 -21.47 -22.66 33.66
C GLU A 203 -21.72 -21.32 32.95
N ASN A 204 -22.78 -21.23 32.16
CA ASN A 204 -23.19 -20.01 31.47
C ASN A 204 -22.07 -19.34 30.64
N GLY A 205 -21.20 -20.14 30.02
CA GLY A 205 -20.08 -19.66 29.21
C GLY A 205 -18.86 -19.15 30.01
N TYR A 206 -18.89 -19.26 31.34
CA TYR A 206 -17.75 -18.95 32.22
C TYR A 206 -16.96 -20.21 32.54
N LEU A 207 -15.72 -20.26 32.07
CA LEU A 207 -14.79 -21.36 32.29
C LEU A 207 -14.47 -21.51 33.80
N LYS A 208 -14.37 -22.74 34.28
CA LYS A 208 -13.87 -23.07 35.63
C LYS A 208 -12.67 -24.00 35.59
N HIS A 209 -12.67 -24.98 34.69
CA HIS A 209 -11.55 -25.91 34.54
C HIS A 209 -11.45 -26.52 33.14
N ILE A 210 -10.24 -26.93 32.80
CA ILE A 210 -9.88 -27.63 31.56
C ILE A 210 -9.54 -29.07 31.95
N THR A 211 -10.14 -30.04 31.27
CA THR A 211 -9.91 -31.47 31.52
C THR A 211 -9.14 -32.07 30.34
N PHE A 212 -8.06 -32.79 30.62
CA PHE A 212 -7.20 -33.43 29.63
C PHE A 212 -7.60 -34.90 29.41
N GLU A 213 -7.14 -35.49 28.30
CA GLU A 213 -7.45 -36.91 27.97
C GLU A 213 -6.86 -37.92 28.98
N ASP A 214 -5.82 -37.55 29.72
CA ASP A 214 -5.24 -38.38 30.79
C ASP A 214 -6.05 -38.34 32.11
N GLY A 215 -7.15 -37.59 32.13
CA GLY A 215 -8.03 -37.41 33.30
C GLY A 215 -7.57 -36.33 34.28
N SER A 216 -6.40 -35.71 34.06
CA SER A 216 -5.97 -34.55 34.84
C SER A 216 -6.78 -33.30 34.47
N SER A 217 -6.78 -32.30 35.36
CA SER A 217 -7.45 -31.03 35.12
C SER A 217 -6.72 -29.84 35.72
N VAL A 218 -6.97 -28.65 35.18
CA VAL A 218 -6.43 -27.39 35.67
C VAL A 218 -7.53 -26.34 35.78
N ALA A 219 -7.62 -25.65 36.91
CA ALA A 219 -8.59 -24.58 37.14
C ALA A 219 -8.16 -23.29 36.43
N ARG A 220 -9.05 -22.73 35.60
CA ARG A 220 -8.86 -21.49 34.82
C ARG A 220 -10.20 -20.79 34.66
N GLU A 221 -10.21 -19.47 34.76
CA GLU A 221 -11.44 -18.66 34.74
C GLU A 221 -11.71 -18.00 33.38
N GLY A 222 -10.70 -18.00 32.50
CA GLY A 222 -10.83 -17.51 31.15
C GLY A 222 -9.52 -17.65 30.38
N GLY A 223 -9.41 -16.98 29.24
CA GLY A 223 -8.19 -17.02 28.46
C GLY A 223 -8.36 -16.72 26.98
N PHE A 224 -7.35 -17.12 26.22
CA PHE A 224 -7.21 -16.81 24.80
C PHE A 224 -7.00 -18.06 23.97
N ILE A 225 -7.68 -18.12 22.83
CA ILE A 225 -7.55 -19.15 21.81
C ILE A 225 -6.91 -18.53 20.57
N ILE A 226 -6.00 -19.24 19.92
CA ILE A 226 -5.49 -18.86 18.60
C ILE A 226 -6.24 -19.66 17.52
N PRO A 227 -7.29 -19.11 16.90
CA PRO A 227 -8.02 -19.77 15.83
C PRO A 227 -7.21 -19.81 14.52
N GLU A 228 -7.59 -20.72 13.64
CA GLU A 228 -7.30 -20.58 12.21
C GLU A 228 -8.26 -19.55 11.62
N MET A 229 -7.77 -18.72 10.69
CA MET A 229 -8.56 -17.68 10.04
C MET A 229 -8.88 -18.11 8.61
N GLU A 230 -10.16 -18.02 8.23
CA GLU A 230 -10.64 -18.28 6.87
C GLU A 230 -11.38 -17.04 6.35
N GLN A 231 -11.32 -16.80 5.04
CA GLN A 231 -12.14 -15.74 4.43
C GLN A 231 -13.63 -16.06 4.62
N ALA A 232 -14.42 -15.06 5.05
CA ALA A 232 -15.86 -15.26 5.23
C ALA A 232 -16.62 -15.45 3.90
N SER A 233 -15.97 -15.12 2.77
CA SER A 233 -16.49 -15.23 1.42
C SER A 233 -15.39 -15.60 0.42
N HIS A 234 -15.73 -16.42 -0.57
CA HIS A 234 -14.84 -16.78 -1.68
C HIS A 234 -14.83 -15.76 -2.82
N ILE A 235 -15.67 -14.70 -2.75
CA ILE A 235 -15.82 -13.70 -3.82
C ILE A 235 -14.47 -13.09 -4.25
N GLY A 236 -13.57 -12.84 -3.30
CA GLY A 236 -12.24 -12.31 -3.61
C GLY A 236 -11.42 -13.26 -4.51
N GLU A 237 -11.40 -14.54 -4.16
CA GLU A 237 -10.74 -15.61 -4.92
C GLU A 237 -11.39 -15.80 -6.29
N ASP A 238 -12.73 -15.86 -6.35
CA ASP A 238 -13.49 -16.01 -7.59
C ASP A 238 -13.24 -14.86 -8.58
N LEU A 239 -13.00 -13.65 -8.07
CA LEU A 239 -12.63 -12.47 -8.87
C LEU A 239 -11.16 -12.46 -9.29
N GLY A 240 -10.33 -13.37 -8.77
CA GLY A 240 -8.89 -13.45 -9.04
C GLY A 240 -8.04 -12.52 -8.19
N CYS A 241 -8.51 -12.13 -6.99
CA CYS A 241 -7.72 -11.32 -6.07
C CYS A 241 -6.56 -12.15 -5.51
N GLU A 242 -5.35 -11.59 -5.52
CA GLU A 242 -4.21 -12.23 -4.89
C GLU A 242 -4.33 -12.22 -3.36
N LEU A 243 -3.93 -13.34 -2.73
CA LEU A 243 -3.87 -13.48 -1.28
C LEU A 243 -2.42 -13.41 -0.78
N THR A 244 -2.24 -12.89 0.42
CA THR A 244 -1.00 -13.01 1.20
C THR A 244 -0.81 -14.45 1.68
N ASP A 245 0.39 -14.78 2.16
CA ASP A 245 0.67 -16.10 2.76
C ASP A 245 -0.20 -16.41 3.99
N GLN A 246 -0.76 -15.36 4.62
CA GLN A 246 -1.68 -15.49 5.75
C GLN A 246 -3.14 -15.70 5.30
N GLY A 247 -3.46 -15.54 4.02
CA GLY A 247 -4.81 -15.67 3.46
C GLY A 247 -5.60 -14.36 3.35
N ALA A 248 -4.98 -13.20 3.61
CA ALA A 248 -5.61 -11.88 3.46
C ALA A 248 -5.57 -11.42 2.00
N ILE A 249 -6.59 -10.71 1.50
CA ILE A 249 -6.55 -10.11 0.15
C ILE A 249 -5.47 -9.02 0.12
N LYS A 250 -4.52 -9.12 -0.82
CA LYS A 250 -3.47 -8.12 -1.01
C LYS A 250 -4.07 -6.81 -1.53
N THR A 251 -3.70 -5.71 -0.88
CA THR A 251 -4.13 -4.37 -1.28
C THR A 251 -3.01 -3.33 -1.21
N ASP A 252 -3.16 -2.24 -1.95
CA ASP A 252 -2.41 -0.99 -1.70
C ASP A 252 -2.95 -0.22 -0.47
N ASP A 253 -2.33 0.92 -0.15
CA ASP A 253 -2.73 1.78 0.98
C ASP A 253 -4.15 2.35 0.90
N PHE A 254 -4.77 2.29 -0.28
CA PHE A 254 -6.14 2.72 -0.55
C PHE A 254 -7.08 1.53 -0.78
N GLY A 255 -6.68 0.33 -0.37
CA GLY A 255 -7.50 -0.87 -0.45
C GLY A 255 -7.65 -1.44 -1.87
N ARG A 256 -6.89 -0.97 -2.88
CA ARG A 256 -6.99 -1.49 -4.25
C ARG A 256 -6.37 -2.88 -4.35
N THR A 257 -7.07 -3.82 -4.96
CA THR A 257 -6.50 -5.15 -5.27
C THR A 257 -5.82 -5.15 -6.66
N ASN A 258 -5.23 -6.29 -7.04
CA ASN A 258 -4.74 -6.52 -8.41
C ASN A 258 -5.86 -6.53 -9.46
N VAL A 259 -7.13 -6.72 -9.06
CA VAL A 259 -8.27 -6.76 -9.97
C VAL A 259 -8.85 -5.36 -10.11
N GLU A 260 -8.66 -4.75 -11.30
CA GLU A 260 -9.14 -3.39 -11.55
C GLU A 260 -10.63 -3.24 -11.22
N GLY A 261 -10.94 -2.28 -10.35
CA GLY A 261 -12.29 -1.96 -9.89
C GLY A 261 -12.74 -2.68 -8.62
N VAL A 262 -11.92 -3.60 -8.10
CA VAL A 262 -12.13 -4.30 -6.84
C VAL A 262 -11.23 -3.70 -5.75
N TYR A 263 -11.81 -3.50 -4.59
CA TYR A 263 -11.16 -3.02 -3.39
C TYR A 263 -11.43 -4.00 -2.25
N ALA A 264 -10.55 -4.06 -1.25
CA ALA A 264 -10.78 -4.81 -0.02
C ALA A 264 -10.40 -3.97 1.21
N CYS A 265 -11.08 -4.20 2.33
CA CYS A 265 -10.82 -3.52 3.59
C CYS A 265 -11.28 -4.31 4.81
N GLY A 266 -10.71 -3.99 5.98
CA GLY A 266 -10.98 -4.70 7.23
C GLY A 266 -10.29 -6.05 7.28
N ASP A 267 -10.80 -6.95 8.13
CA ASP A 267 -10.22 -8.28 8.32
C ASP A 267 -10.03 -9.08 7.01
N THR A 268 -10.80 -8.77 5.96
CA THR A 268 -10.62 -9.37 4.62
C THR A 268 -9.24 -9.07 4.01
N SER A 269 -8.71 -7.85 4.19
CA SER A 269 -7.40 -7.40 3.66
C SER A 269 -6.29 -7.39 4.71
N LEU A 270 -6.62 -7.34 6.00
CA LEU A 270 -5.67 -7.30 7.11
C LEU A 270 -6.07 -8.27 8.22
N ILE A 271 -5.47 -9.47 8.24
CA ILE A 271 -5.80 -10.50 9.24
C ILE A 271 -5.37 -10.10 10.65
N ALA A 272 -4.21 -9.46 10.79
CA ALA A 272 -3.70 -8.98 12.06
C ALA A 272 -2.84 -7.71 11.86
N PRO A 273 -3.00 -6.68 12.71
CA PRO A 273 -3.94 -6.60 13.84
C PRO A 273 -5.40 -6.38 13.41
N SER A 274 -6.33 -7.19 13.93
CA SER A 274 -7.78 -7.05 13.69
C SER A 274 -8.44 -6.27 14.84
N GLN A 275 -8.86 -5.03 14.58
CA GLN A 275 -9.65 -4.21 15.52
C GLN A 275 -10.70 -3.39 14.78
N LEU A 276 -11.82 -3.10 15.44
CA LEU A 276 -12.95 -2.38 14.84
C LEU A 276 -12.54 -0.99 14.29
N ILE A 277 -11.65 -0.28 15.00
CA ILE A 277 -11.18 1.05 14.58
C ILE A 277 -10.27 0.98 13.36
N ILE A 278 -9.45 -0.08 13.26
CA ILE A 278 -8.57 -0.33 12.12
C ILE A 278 -9.42 -0.67 10.90
N ALA A 279 -10.40 -1.57 11.06
CA ALA A 279 -11.34 -1.93 10.01
C ALA A 279 -12.11 -0.70 9.50
N ALA A 280 -12.61 0.16 10.39
CA ALA A 280 -13.25 1.41 10.00
C ALA A 280 -12.29 2.34 9.23
N ALA A 281 -11.04 2.46 9.67
CA ALA A 281 -10.02 3.26 8.98
C ALA A 281 -9.74 2.74 7.55
N GLU A 282 -9.55 1.43 7.39
CA GLU A 282 -9.39 0.80 6.07
C GLU A 282 -10.62 0.99 5.19
N GLY A 283 -11.83 0.91 5.75
CA GLY A 283 -13.08 1.23 5.06
C GLY A 283 -13.07 2.66 4.48
N SER A 284 -12.60 3.64 5.26
CA SER A 284 -12.44 5.02 4.81
C SER A 284 -11.43 5.13 3.66
N LYS A 285 -10.25 4.51 3.80
CA LYS A 285 -9.20 4.48 2.78
C LYS A 285 -9.70 3.87 1.46
N ALA A 286 -10.40 2.73 1.53
CA ALA A 286 -11.00 2.08 0.37
C ALA A 286 -12.01 2.98 -0.34
N ALA A 287 -12.90 3.65 0.40
CA ALA A 287 -13.85 4.60 -0.17
C ALA A 287 -13.17 5.81 -0.84
N ILE A 288 -12.09 6.33 -0.26
CA ILE A 288 -11.28 7.38 -0.88
C ILE A 288 -10.68 6.87 -2.19
N GLY A 289 -10.11 5.66 -2.20
CA GLY A 289 -9.56 5.00 -3.38
C GLY A 289 -10.60 4.84 -4.50
N VAL A 290 -11.77 4.32 -4.16
CA VAL A 290 -12.93 4.18 -5.07
C VAL A 290 -13.31 5.53 -5.65
N ASN A 291 -13.55 6.54 -4.81
CA ASN A 291 -13.99 7.84 -5.27
C ASN A 291 -12.95 8.51 -6.18
N ALA A 292 -11.67 8.47 -5.80
CA ALA A 292 -10.57 9.02 -6.61
C ALA A 292 -10.52 8.35 -7.99
N ALA A 293 -10.56 7.01 -8.05
CA ALA A 293 -10.57 6.29 -9.33
C ALA A 293 -11.77 6.67 -10.19
N MET A 294 -12.96 6.82 -9.61
CA MET A 294 -14.16 7.22 -10.34
C MET A 294 -14.13 8.66 -10.83
N VAL A 295 -13.53 9.58 -10.07
CA VAL A 295 -13.28 10.96 -10.52
C VAL A 295 -12.35 10.91 -11.73
N GLU A 296 -11.19 10.25 -11.61
CA GLU A 296 -10.22 10.13 -12.70
C GLU A 296 -10.84 9.52 -13.97
N GLU A 297 -11.66 8.47 -13.84
CA GLU A 297 -12.39 7.87 -14.95
C GLU A 297 -13.42 8.82 -15.59
N ALA A 298 -14.10 9.64 -14.78
CA ALA A 298 -15.06 10.63 -15.28
C ALA A 298 -14.37 11.74 -16.07
N PHE A 299 -13.20 12.20 -15.61
CA PHE A 299 -12.39 13.16 -16.34
C PHE A 299 -11.83 12.56 -17.63
N LYS A 300 -11.32 11.31 -17.60
CA LYS A 300 -10.92 10.58 -18.82
C LYS A 300 -12.05 10.36 -19.82
N LYS A 301 -13.27 10.06 -19.35
CA LYS A 301 -14.46 9.93 -20.22
C LYS A 301 -14.89 11.26 -20.82
N THR A 302 -14.85 12.33 -20.03
CA THR A 302 -15.16 13.69 -20.50
C THR A 302 -14.15 14.13 -21.55
N ASP A 303 -12.87 13.80 -21.37
CA ASP A 303 -11.82 14.02 -22.36
C ASP A 303 -12.10 13.20 -23.63
N HIS A 304 -12.46 11.92 -23.53
CA HIS A 304 -12.84 11.09 -24.69
C HIS A 304 -14.15 11.50 -25.40
N GLU A 305 -15.15 12.03 -24.69
CA GLU A 305 -16.40 12.53 -25.27
C GLU A 305 -16.21 13.90 -25.93
N LYS A 306 -15.42 14.80 -25.30
CA LYS A 306 -14.95 16.03 -25.93
C LYS A 306 -14.08 15.77 -27.14
N GLU A 307 -13.24 14.73 -27.10
CA GLU A 307 -12.47 14.26 -28.26
C GLU A 307 -13.35 13.66 -29.34
N LYS A 308 -14.49 13.01 -29.05
CA LYS A 308 -15.42 12.54 -30.08
C LYS A 308 -16.18 13.68 -30.76
N ASP A 309 -16.58 14.71 -30.02
CA ASP A 309 -17.19 15.91 -30.59
C ASP A 309 -16.16 16.78 -31.33
N MET A 310 -14.92 16.84 -30.86
CA MET A 310 -13.80 17.44 -31.59
C MET A 310 -13.35 16.58 -32.78
N ASN A 311 -13.42 15.25 -32.75
CA ASN A 311 -13.03 14.37 -33.87
C ASN A 311 -14.05 14.34 -35.03
N LYS A 312 -15.20 15.04 -34.92
CA LYS A 312 -15.94 15.48 -36.12
C LYS A 312 -15.21 16.59 -36.89
N ASN A 313 -14.22 17.22 -36.27
CA ASN A 313 -13.34 18.25 -36.82
C ASN A 313 -11.88 18.00 -36.36
N CYS A 314 -11.18 17.10 -37.06
CA CYS A 314 -9.74 16.82 -36.93
C CYS A 314 -9.27 15.96 -35.72
N LYS A 315 -8.19 15.23 -35.98
CA LYS A 315 -7.69 14.00 -35.33
C LYS A 315 -6.87 14.21 -34.03
N GLN A 316 -7.11 13.30 -33.06
CA GLN A 316 -6.21 12.65 -32.05
C GLN A 316 -5.77 13.35 -30.71
N ASP A 317 -5.84 12.52 -29.64
CA ASP A 317 -5.83 12.59 -28.13
C ASP A 317 -4.44 12.76 -27.44
N HIS A 318 -4.31 13.10 -26.12
CA HIS A 318 -3.23 12.66 -25.16
C HIS A 318 -3.18 13.27 -23.69
N THR A 319 -4.22 13.65 -22.93
CA THR A 319 -4.03 14.51 -21.69
C THR A 319 -3.92 13.82 -20.31
N GLY A 320 -4.48 12.63 -20.07
CA GLY A 320 -4.58 12.05 -18.70
C GLY A 320 -3.33 11.40 -18.11
N ASN A 321 -2.37 10.97 -18.94
CA ASN A 321 -1.10 10.37 -18.46
C ASN A 321 -0.13 11.43 -17.92
N LEU A 322 -0.26 12.66 -18.44
CA LEU A 322 0.60 13.78 -18.10
C LEU A 322 0.52 14.16 -16.62
N ARG A 323 -0.69 14.26 -16.05
CA ARG A 323 -0.87 14.77 -14.69
C ARG A 323 -0.23 13.89 -13.62
N LYS A 324 -0.37 12.56 -13.73
CA LYS A 324 0.29 11.63 -12.81
C LYS A 324 1.80 11.65 -12.95
N LYS A 325 2.29 11.75 -14.20
CA LYS A 325 3.72 11.93 -14.49
C LYS A 325 4.24 13.21 -13.84
N VAL A 326 3.47 14.29 -13.88
CA VAL A 326 3.81 15.59 -13.24
C VAL A 326 3.82 15.51 -11.72
N GLU A 327 2.78 14.93 -11.11
CA GLU A 327 2.68 14.79 -9.64
C GLU A 327 3.83 13.94 -9.07
N TYR A 328 4.25 12.89 -9.78
CA TYR A 328 5.44 12.11 -9.42
C TYR A 328 6.74 12.91 -9.60
N LEU A 329 6.92 13.57 -10.76
CA LEU A 329 8.14 14.32 -11.07
C LEU A 329 8.37 15.51 -10.13
N ASP A 330 7.29 16.08 -9.58
CA ASP A 330 7.28 17.22 -8.67
C ASP A 330 7.07 16.86 -7.19
N SER A 331 7.08 15.56 -6.83
CA SER A 331 6.75 15.11 -5.48
C SER A 331 7.70 15.65 -4.41
N ASP A 332 7.18 15.92 -3.21
CA ASP A 332 8.01 16.34 -2.07
C ASP A 332 8.93 15.21 -1.61
N GLU A 333 8.54 13.95 -1.79
CA GLU A 333 9.38 12.77 -1.56
C GLU A 333 10.67 12.83 -2.40
N ARG A 334 10.61 13.25 -3.67
CA ARG A 334 11.78 13.40 -4.52
C ARG A 334 12.74 14.48 -4.00
N LYS A 335 12.18 15.59 -3.47
CA LYS A 335 12.98 16.68 -2.85
C LYS A 335 13.63 16.25 -1.54
N GLU A 336 12.93 15.45 -0.74
CA GLU A 336 13.44 14.94 0.54
C GLU A 336 14.56 13.91 0.34
N GLN A 337 14.46 13.06 -0.69
CA GLN A 337 15.51 12.10 -1.02
C GLN A 337 16.76 12.77 -1.59
N PHE A 338 16.60 13.78 -2.46
CA PHE A 338 17.72 14.53 -3.04
C PHE A 338 17.28 15.88 -3.63
N SER A 339 17.80 16.99 -3.08
CA SER A 339 17.43 18.33 -3.57
C SER A 339 18.22 18.76 -4.81
N PRO A 340 17.60 19.47 -5.79
CA PRO A 340 18.29 20.05 -6.93
C PRO A 340 19.47 20.95 -6.53
N GLU A 341 19.28 21.75 -5.47
CA GLU A 341 20.29 22.68 -4.98
C GLU A 341 21.57 21.94 -4.56
N SER A 342 21.42 20.79 -3.91
CA SER A 342 22.55 19.95 -3.47
C SER A 342 23.36 19.43 -4.66
N LEU A 343 22.70 19.06 -5.77
CA LEU A 343 23.42 18.64 -6.99
C LEU A 343 24.22 19.79 -7.59
N LEU A 344 23.56 20.94 -7.74
CA LEU A 344 24.13 22.10 -8.41
C LEU A 344 25.31 22.69 -7.64
N GLU A 345 25.35 22.55 -6.31
CA GLU A 345 26.49 22.91 -5.47
C GLU A 345 27.72 22.00 -5.67
N LEU A 346 27.53 20.77 -6.17
CA LEU A 346 28.65 19.86 -6.46
C LEU A 346 29.35 20.18 -7.77
N LEU A 347 28.67 20.90 -8.67
CA LEU A 347 29.12 21.27 -10.01
C LEU A 347 29.78 22.66 -10.01
N PRO A 348 30.89 22.85 -10.74
CA PRO A 348 31.56 24.14 -10.83
C PRO A 348 30.88 25.05 -11.87
N ILE A 349 29.58 25.33 -11.68
CA ILE A 349 28.76 26.15 -12.58
C ILE A 349 29.26 27.59 -12.56
N LYS A 350 29.56 28.13 -13.74
CA LYS A 350 29.86 29.54 -13.98
C LYS A 350 28.64 30.25 -14.56
N ASN A 351 28.61 31.56 -14.42
CA ASN A 351 27.50 32.38 -14.94
C ASN A 351 27.34 32.34 -16.46
N THR A 352 28.30 31.80 -17.22
CA THR A 352 28.22 31.75 -18.70
C THR A 352 28.08 30.33 -19.22
N ASP A 353 27.89 29.35 -18.32
CA ASP A 353 27.86 27.95 -18.72
C ASP A 353 26.53 27.62 -19.39
N ASP A 354 26.59 26.98 -20.55
CA ASP A 354 25.46 26.35 -21.20
C ASP A 354 25.24 24.96 -20.58
N ILE A 355 24.00 24.67 -20.17
CA ILE A 355 23.66 23.45 -19.42
C ILE A 355 22.61 22.64 -20.18
N LEU A 356 22.77 21.33 -20.24
CA LEU A 356 21.76 20.41 -20.76
C LEU A 356 21.20 19.54 -19.63
N ASP A 357 19.89 19.60 -19.42
CA ASP A 357 19.14 18.72 -18.53
C ASP A 357 18.48 17.62 -19.38
N VAL A 358 19.01 16.41 -19.24
CA VAL A 358 18.61 15.23 -20.00
C VAL A 358 17.52 14.47 -19.25
N GLY A 359 16.35 14.30 -19.88
CA GLY A 359 15.17 13.79 -19.18
C GLY A 359 14.63 14.82 -18.20
N ALA A 360 14.59 16.09 -18.64
CA ALA A 360 14.31 17.26 -17.79
C ALA A 360 12.99 17.16 -17.02
N GLY A 361 12.04 16.35 -17.50
CA GLY A 361 10.76 16.20 -16.87
C GLY A 361 10.04 17.55 -16.79
N THR A 362 9.42 17.81 -15.65
CA THR A 362 8.72 19.06 -15.35
C THR A 362 9.67 20.20 -14.97
N GLY A 363 10.99 20.06 -15.18
CA GLY A 363 12.01 21.07 -14.90
C GLY A 363 12.60 21.02 -13.49
N PHE A 364 12.63 19.84 -12.86
CA PHE A 364 13.13 19.66 -11.48
C PHE A 364 14.57 20.17 -11.30
N LEU A 365 15.46 19.85 -12.24
CA LEU A 365 16.84 20.38 -12.27
C LEU A 365 16.97 21.62 -13.17
N THR A 366 16.23 21.67 -14.29
CA THR A 366 16.25 22.78 -15.24
C THR A 366 16.02 24.14 -14.56
N ILE A 367 14.98 24.28 -13.74
CA ILE A 367 14.58 25.59 -13.19
C ILE A 367 15.62 26.12 -12.19
N PRO A 368 16.11 25.33 -11.21
CA PRO A 368 17.19 25.78 -10.32
C PRO A 368 18.52 26.01 -11.05
N ALA A 369 18.85 25.24 -12.09
CA ALA A 369 20.06 25.43 -12.89
C ALA A 369 20.06 26.75 -13.65
N ALA A 370 18.92 27.11 -14.26
CA ALA A 370 18.74 28.38 -14.97
C ALA A 370 18.89 29.61 -14.07
N LYS A 371 18.70 29.47 -12.76
CA LYS A 371 18.95 30.53 -11.76
C LYS A 371 20.44 30.70 -11.41
N LYS A 372 21.31 29.76 -11.82
CA LYS A 372 22.76 29.77 -11.50
C LYS A 372 23.66 30.17 -12.67
N THR A 373 23.10 30.32 -13.86
CA THR A 373 23.85 30.74 -15.06
C THR A 373 23.01 31.73 -15.87
N ASP A 374 23.67 32.65 -16.57
CA ASP A 374 23.10 33.48 -17.63
C ASP A 374 23.21 32.80 -19.00
N GLY A 375 23.97 31.69 -19.09
CA GLY A 375 24.03 30.81 -20.25
C GLY A 375 22.73 30.05 -20.48
N MET A 376 22.62 29.38 -21.63
CA MET A 376 21.39 28.70 -22.03
C MET A 376 21.24 27.36 -21.31
N VAL A 377 20.07 27.12 -20.70
CA VAL A 377 19.70 25.83 -20.11
C VAL A 377 18.73 25.11 -21.02
N TYR A 378 19.20 24.04 -21.64
CA TYR A 378 18.44 23.18 -22.54
C TYR A 378 17.72 22.09 -21.76
N ALA A 379 16.40 22.03 -21.84
CA ALA A 379 15.58 21.00 -21.22
C ALA A 379 15.15 19.97 -22.28
N LEU A 380 15.72 18.76 -22.23
CA LEU A 380 15.43 17.69 -23.18
C LEU A 380 14.46 16.66 -22.58
N ASP A 381 13.35 16.39 -23.26
CA ASP A 381 12.43 15.30 -22.93
C ASP A 381 11.73 14.79 -24.20
N ILE A 382 11.33 13.52 -24.21
CA ILE A 382 10.60 12.92 -25.33
C ILE A 382 9.14 13.41 -25.37
N ASP A 383 8.59 13.78 -24.21
CA ASP A 383 7.20 14.13 -24.06
C ASP A 383 6.99 15.65 -24.20
N PRO A 384 6.41 16.13 -25.33
CA PRO A 384 6.23 17.56 -25.56
C PRO A 384 5.32 18.22 -24.53
N LYS A 385 4.45 17.46 -23.86
CA LYS A 385 3.54 17.99 -22.86
C LYS A 385 4.22 18.22 -21.51
N ILE A 386 5.22 17.40 -21.19
CA ILE A 386 6.07 17.59 -20.02
C ILE A 386 6.96 18.82 -20.22
N LEU A 387 7.51 19.00 -21.43
CA LEU A 387 8.27 20.21 -21.78
C LEU A 387 7.44 21.49 -21.70
N GLN A 388 6.15 21.45 -22.06
CA GLN A 388 5.24 22.59 -21.86
C GLN A 388 5.15 23.02 -20.39
N ILE A 389 5.24 22.07 -19.45
CA ILE A 389 5.19 22.36 -18.01
C ILE A 389 6.51 22.97 -17.54
N ALA A 390 7.65 22.43 -17.98
CA ALA A 390 8.96 23.03 -17.72
C ALA A 390 9.02 24.48 -18.23
N ASN A 391 8.57 24.73 -19.46
CA ASN A 391 8.47 26.09 -20.02
C ASN A 391 7.54 27.00 -19.22
N SER A 392 6.40 26.48 -18.76
CA SER A 392 5.44 27.25 -17.96
C SER A 392 6.05 27.66 -16.61
N LYS A 393 6.82 26.78 -15.97
CA LYS A 393 7.53 27.09 -14.72
C LYS A 393 8.65 28.11 -14.94
N ALA A 394 9.43 27.95 -16.01
CA ALA A 394 10.46 28.92 -16.38
C ALA A 394 9.85 30.31 -16.61
N SER A 395 8.73 30.38 -17.34
CA SER A 395 8.01 31.63 -17.58
C SER A 395 7.48 32.26 -16.29
N THR A 396 6.94 31.44 -15.37
CA THR A 396 6.43 31.89 -14.05
C THR A 396 7.54 32.50 -13.20
N GLU A 397 8.75 31.97 -13.31
CA GLU A 397 9.95 32.44 -12.61
C GLU A 397 10.70 33.55 -13.37
N ASN A 398 10.17 34.00 -14.52
CA ASN A 398 10.78 34.98 -15.43
C ASN A 398 12.19 34.59 -15.91
N LEU A 399 12.41 33.30 -16.18
CA LEU A 399 13.66 32.77 -16.70
C LEU A 399 13.65 32.78 -18.23
N GLU A 400 14.42 33.68 -18.84
CA GLU A 400 14.52 33.83 -20.30
C GLU A 400 15.58 32.90 -20.93
N ASN A 401 16.42 32.27 -20.10
CA ASN A 401 17.53 31.42 -20.52
C ASN A 401 17.19 29.91 -20.50
N VAL A 402 15.91 29.54 -20.55
CA VAL A 402 15.47 28.14 -20.65
C VAL A 402 14.96 27.84 -22.04
N ARG A 403 15.48 26.77 -22.67
CA ARG A 403 15.04 26.31 -23.99
C ARG A 403 14.69 24.82 -23.97
N THR A 404 13.43 24.49 -24.20
CA THR A 404 13.01 23.09 -24.34
C THR A 404 13.35 22.51 -25.70
N ILE A 405 13.82 21.27 -25.71
CA ILE A 405 14.10 20.47 -26.90
C ILE A 405 13.28 19.18 -26.78
N GLN A 406 12.39 18.94 -27.74
CA GLN A 406 11.72 17.64 -27.86
C GLN A 406 12.63 16.68 -28.62
N GLY A 407 12.98 15.55 -28.01
CA GLY A 407 13.84 14.57 -28.65
C GLY A 407 14.12 13.34 -27.78
N GLU A 408 14.66 12.30 -28.39
CA GLU A 408 15.20 11.15 -27.67
C GLU A 408 16.68 11.37 -27.36
N MET A 409 17.18 10.79 -26.26
CA MET A 409 18.59 10.93 -25.88
C MET A 409 19.58 10.32 -26.87
N LYS A 410 19.11 9.38 -27.70
CA LYS A 410 19.88 8.76 -28.78
C LYS A 410 20.08 9.67 -30.01
N ASP A 411 19.43 10.84 -30.03
CA ASP A 411 19.49 11.82 -31.12
C ASP A 411 19.41 13.24 -30.55
N LEU A 412 20.54 13.71 -29.99
CA LEU A 412 20.65 15.04 -29.41
C LEU A 412 20.80 16.09 -30.54
N PRO A 413 19.83 17.02 -30.72
CA PRO A 413 19.91 18.03 -31.77
C PRO A 413 20.77 19.23 -31.31
N LEU A 414 21.97 18.94 -30.80
CA LEU A 414 22.95 19.90 -30.32
C LEU A 414 24.27 19.68 -31.04
N ALA A 415 25.03 20.75 -31.24
CA ALA A 415 26.34 20.64 -31.86
C ALA A 415 27.33 19.97 -30.91
N ASP A 416 28.34 19.30 -31.48
CA ASP A 416 29.48 18.80 -30.71
C ASP A 416 30.16 19.97 -29.97
N ASP A 417 30.70 19.68 -28.78
CA ASP A 417 31.43 20.65 -27.94
C ASP A 417 30.66 21.98 -27.70
N SER A 418 29.34 21.90 -27.49
CA SER A 418 28.47 23.07 -27.31
C SER A 418 27.96 23.29 -25.89
N ILE A 419 28.04 22.28 -25.02
CA ILE A 419 27.48 22.32 -23.66
C ILE A 419 28.58 22.25 -22.60
N ASP A 420 28.57 23.11 -21.59
CA ASP A 420 29.56 23.08 -20.50
C ASP A 420 29.25 21.98 -19.48
N ILE A 421 27.96 21.79 -19.17
CA ILE A 421 27.50 20.86 -18.14
C ILE A 421 26.27 20.08 -18.63
N VAL A 422 26.31 18.75 -18.53
CA VAL A 422 25.13 17.90 -18.73
C VAL A 422 24.69 17.31 -17.39
N MET A 423 23.39 17.24 -17.15
CA MET A 423 22.79 16.63 -15.98
C MET A 423 21.77 15.58 -16.42
N ALA A 424 21.72 14.45 -15.71
CA ALA A 424 20.72 13.40 -15.89
C ALA A 424 20.31 12.84 -14.52
N SER A 425 19.01 12.81 -14.23
CA SER A 425 18.48 12.32 -12.95
C SER A 425 17.36 11.30 -13.17
N LEU A 426 17.57 10.09 -12.66
CA LEU A 426 16.60 8.99 -12.68
C LEU A 426 16.05 8.70 -14.10
N VAL A 427 16.94 8.62 -15.09
CA VAL A 427 16.55 8.48 -16.50
C VAL A 427 17.44 7.52 -17.28
N LEU A 428 18.69 7.31 -16.87
CA LEU A 428 19.64 6.50 -17.63
C LEU A 428 19.33 5.01 -17.50
N HIS A 429 18.67 4.59 -16.42
CA HIS A 429 18.25 3.21 -16.21
C HIS A 429 17.19 2.71 -17.20
N GLU A 430 16.46 3.61 -17.86
CA GLU A 430 15.45 3.27 -18.87
C GLU A 430 16.06 3.06 -20.27
N ILE A 431 17.32 3.44 -20.48
CA ILE A 431 17.91 3.56 -21.81
C ILE A 431 18.81 2.37 -22.11
N LYS A 432 18.61 1.77 -23.28
CA LYS A 432 19.46 0.70 -23.79
C LYS A 432 19.76 0.91 -25.27
N PRO A 433 21.03 0.82 -25.71
CA PRO A 433 22.23 0.61 -24.88
C PRO A 433 22.72 1.90 -24.18
N LEU A 434 23.09 1.81 -22.90
CA LEU A 434 23.61 2.94 -22.12
C LEU A 434 24.87 3.56 -22.77
N SER A 435 25.74 2.73 -23.32
CA SER A 435 27.01 3.14 -23.92
C SER A 435 26.86 4.16 -25.05
N GLU A 436 25.88 3.99 -25.94
CA GLU A 436 25.63 4.94 -27.04
C GLU A 436 25.17 6.30 -26.53
N THR A 437 24.33 6.31 -25.48
CA THR A 437 23.85 7.56 -24.89
C THR A 437 24.97 8.31 -24.18
N LEU A 438 25.84 7.61 -23.44
CA LEU A 438 26.98 8.25 -22.79
C LEU A 438 28.00 8.78 -23.82
N GLN A 439 28.16 8.12 -24.97
CA GLN A 439 29.00 8.63 -26.07
C GLN A 439 28.43 9.92 -26.68
N LEU A 440 27.11 10.00 -26.89
CA LEU A 440 26.46 11.22 -27.38
C LEU A 440 26.58 12.36 -26.36
N ILE A 441 26.37 12.08 -25.07
CA ILE A 441 26.58 13.06 -23.99
C ILE A 441 28.04 13.55 -23.99
N HIS A 442 29.01 12.65 -24.17
CA HIS A 442 30.42 13.01 -24.28
C HIS A 442 30.70 13.91 -25.50
N GLN A 443 30.06 13.66 -26.64
CA GLN A 443 30.24 14.44 -27.87
C GLN A 443 29.76 15.90 -27.70
N VAL A 444 28.60 16.12 -27.09
CA VAL A 444 28.04 17.48 -26.94
C VAL A 444 28.72 18.31 -25.84
N ILE A 445 29.35 17.66 -24.86
CA ILE A 445 30.06 18.35 -23.76
C ILE A 445 31.36 18.97 -24.28
N LYS A 446 31.59 20.25 -24.00
CA LYS A 446 32.84 20.96 -24.25
C LYS A 446 34.03 20.29 -23.55
N GLU A 447 35.22 20.53 -24.07
CA GLU A 447 36.45 20.08 -23.43
C GLU A 447 36.55 20.54 -21.96
N ASN A 448 36.87 19.59 -21.07
CA ASN A 448 36.86 19.76 -19.60
C ASN A 448 35.48 20.07 -18.97
N GLY A 449 34.39 19.97 -19.74
CA GLY A 449 33.03 20.08 -19.23
C GLY A 449 32.63 18.91 -18.34
N TYR A 450 31.50 19.05 -17.65
CA TYR A 450 31.07 18.14 -16.59
C TYR A 450 29.79 17.39 -16.95
N PHE A 451 29.71 16.14 -16.49
CA PHE A 451 28.49 15.35 -16.50
C PHE A 451 28.11 14.99 -15.07
N ALA A 452 26.86 15.26 -14.70
CA ALA A 452 26.28 14.84 -13.43
C ALA A 452 25.19 13.78 -13.65
N CYS A 453 25.32 12.66 -12.97
CA CYS A 453 24.34 11.58 -12.99
C CYS A 453 23.82 11.31 -11.58
N VAL A 454 22.50 11.22 -11.43
CA VAL A 454 21.81 10.81 -10.21
C VAL A 454 20.95 9.58 -10.53
N GLU A 455 21.20 8.47 -9.85
CA GLU A 455 20.50 7.20 -10.12
C GLU A 455 20.24 6.38 -8.85
N LEU A 456 19.36 5.39 -8.97
CA LEU A 456 19.05 4.46 -7.87
C LEU A 456 20.10 3.35 -7.78
N GLU A 457 20.61 3.10 -6.57
CA GLU A 457 21.50 1.99 -6.28
C GLU A 457 20.74 0.65 -6.22
N VAL A 458 21.46 -0.45 -6.46
CA VAL A 458 20.92 -1.81 -6.38
C VAL A 458 20.82 -2.25 -4.91
N GLU A 459 19.64 -2.69 -4.48
CA GLU A 459 19.39 -3.23 -3.14
C GLU A 459 19.83 -4.69 -3.00
N GLU A 460 20.31 -5.10 -1.81
CA GLU A 460 20.74 -6.47 -1.51
C GLU A 460 19.58 -7.49 -1.51
N GLN A 461 18.35 -7.05 -1.26
CA GLN A 461 17.13 -7.85 -1.38
C GLN A 461 16.19 -7.19 -2.39
N PRO A 462 16.17 -7.65 -3.65
CA PRO A 462 15.42 -6.95 -4.70
C PRO A 462 13.91 -7.10 -4.49
N ASN A 463 13.27 -6.05 -3.97
CA ASN A 463 11.84 -5.84 -4.13
C ASN A 463 11.61 -5.06 -5.44
N GLN A 464 11.15 -5.78 -6.48
CA GLN A 464 10.40 -5.28 -7.67
C GLN A 464 11.13 -4.77 -8.95
N ASN A 465 10.67 -5.34 -10.08
CA ASN A 465 10.26 -4.83 -11.42
C ASN A 465 10.80 -3.55 -12.11
N HIS A 466 11.74 -2.77 -11.58
CA HIS A 466 12.30 -1.62 -12.31
C HIS A 466 13.79 -1.82 -12.65
N PRO A 467 14.23 -1.57 -13.91
CA PRO A 467 15.65 -1.69 -14.25
C PRO A 467 16.45 -0.68 -13.43
N ARG A 468 17.56 -1.13 -12.82
CA ARG A 468 18.50 -0.29 -12.07
C ARG A 468 19.92 -0.53 -12.59
N ILE A 469 20.79 0.47 -12.42
CA ILE A 469 22.21 0.40 -12.80
C ILE A 469 23.02 0.72 -11.57
N SER A 470 23.82 -0.24 -11.08
CA SER A 470 24.63 0.00 -9.89
C SER A 470 25.64 1.11 -10.12
N SER A 471 26.03 1.80 -9.05
CA SER A 471 27.00 2.90 -9.16
C SER A 471 28.37 2.44 -9.69
N ILE A 472 28.71 1.16 -9.51
CA ILE A 472 29.91 0.53 -10.04
C ILE A 472 29.81 0.40 -11.57
N ILE A 473 28.70 -0.15 -12.08
CA ILE A 473 28.49 -0.33 -13.52
C ILE A 473 28.42 1.03 -14.22
N MET A 474 27.72 2.01 -13.65
CA MET A 474 27.62 3.35 -14.22
C MET A 474 29.00 4.02 -14.31
N GLU A 475 29.83 3.91 -13.27
CA GLU A 475 31.19 4.43 -13.26
C GLU A 475 32.08 3.77 -14.33
N GLU A 476 31.96 2.45 -14.53
CA GLU A 476 32.66 1.74 -15.61
C GLU A 476 32.23 2.22 -16.99
N GLU A 477 30.93 2.36 -17.24
CA GLU A 477 30.39 2.83 -18.52
C GLU A 477 30.77 4.29 -18.81
N LEU A 478 30.82 5.14 -17.78
CA LEU A 478 31.33 6.51 -17.91
C LEU A 478 32.80 6.54 -18.32
N ASN A 479 33.64 5.71 -17.69
CA ASN A 479 35.04 5.61 -18.04
C ASN A 479 35.23 5.11 -19.49
N LYS A 480 34.43 4.13 -19.92
CA LYS A 480 34.43 3.65 -21.32
C LYS A 480 33.99 4.73 -22.31
N ALA A 481 33.10 5.62 -21.90
CA ALA A 481 32.62 6.73 -22.72
C ALA A 481 33.57 7.94 -22.76
N GLY A 482 34.72 7.90 -22.08
CA GLY A 482 35.72 8.97 -22.09
C GLY A 482 35.60 9.98 -20.93
N PHE A 483 34.79 9.67 -19.92
CA PHE A 483 34.70 10.50 -18.72
C PHE A 483 35.67 10.05 -17.62
N LYS A 484 36.11 10.99 -16.79
CA LYS A 484 36.75 10.72 -15.51
C LYS A 484 35.83 11.11 -14.36
N VAL A 485 35.42 10.13 -13.56
CA VAL A 485 34.68 10.38 -12.33
C VAL A 485 35.55 11.16 -11.33
N ARG A 486 35.05 12.32 -10.90
CA ARG A 486 35.69 13.25 -9.95
C ARG A 486 35.11 13.13 -8.55
N LYS A 487 33.82 12.84 -8.44
CA LYS A 487 33.13 12.61 -7.17
C LYS A 487 32.12 11.49 -7.33
N LYS A 488 32.01 10.66 -6.28
CA LYS A 488 31.00 9.64 -6.08
C LYS A 488 30.44 9.79 -4.68
N LEU A 489 29.12 9.93 -4.57
CA LEU A 489 28.42 10.21 -3.31
C LEU A 489 27.18 9.34 -3.22
N HIS A 490 26.75 9.04 -2.00
CA HIS A 490 25.48 8.37 -1.71
C HIS A 490 24.68 9.25 -0.75
N PRO A 491 23.84 10.17 -1.25
CA PRO A 491 23.01 11.04 -0.41
C PRO A 491 22.07 10.23 0.50
N THR A 492 21.61 9.08 0.02
CA THR A 492 20.84 8.08 0.76
C THR A 492 21.40 6.68 0.48
N GLU A 493 20.93 5.65 1.19
CA GLU A 493 21.30 4.25 0.88
C GLU A 493 20.82 3.80 -0.51
N SER A 494 19.79 4.45 -1.05
CA SER A 494 19.13 4.07 -2.31
C SER A 494 19.52 4.93 -3.51
N ILE A 495 20.25 6.03 -3.32
CA ILE A 495 20.62 6.98 -4.39
C ILE A 495 22.12 7.17 -4.42
N TYR A 496 22.70 7.18 -5.61
CA TYR A 496 24.07 7.62 -5.83
C TYR A 496 24.15 8.81 -6.79
N VAL A 497 25.21 9.60 -6.64
CA VAL A 497 25.55 10.72 -7.51
C VAL A 497 26.97 10.55 -8.01
N LEU A 498 27.16 10.64 -9.33
CA LEU A 498 28.45 10.69 -9.98
C LEU A 498 28.65 12.04 -10.66
N ILE A 499 29.75 12.72 -10.33
CA ILE A 499 30.22 13.90 -11.07
C ILE A 499 31.43 13.48 -11.88
N ALA A 500 31.28 13.47 -13.20
CA ALA A 500 32.26 13.11 -14.19
C ALA A 500 32.74 14.34 -14.96
N GLN A 501 33.96 14.29 -15.49
CA GLN A 501 34.51 15.32 -16.35
C GLN A 501 34.97 14.70 -17.67
N LYS A 502 34.66 15.33 -18.80
CA LYS A 502 35.13 14.91 -20.12
C LYS A 502 36.66 14.88 -20.14
N GLN A 503 37.26 13.78 -20.62
CA GLN A 503 38.71 13.68 -20.82
C GLN A 503 39.06 13.83 -22.29
N ASN A 504 40.21 14.48 -22.55
CA ASN A 504 40.88 14.36 -23.83
C ASN A 504 41.32 12.91 -24.05
N ILE A 505 40.63 12.17 -24.93
CA ILE A 505 41.20 10.96 -25.53
C ILE A 505 42.23 11.46 -26.56
N SER A 506 43.46 11.67 -26.11
CA SER A 506 44.58 11.80 -27.02
C SER A 506 44.77 10.43 -27.67
N ILE A 507 44.33 10.29 -28.93
CA ILE A 507 44.71 9.15 -29.76
C ILE A 507 46.21 9.35 -30.07
N GLU A 508 47.08 8.66 -29.32
CA GLU A 508 48.42 8.31 -29.82
C GLU A 508 48.34 7.09 -30.72
#